data_AF-R5FQ14-F1
#
_entry.id   AF-R5FQ14-F1
#
_cell.length_a   1.000
_cell.length_b   1.000
_cell.length_c   1.000
_cell.angle_alpha   90.00
_cell.angle_beta   90.00
_cell.angle_gamma   90.00
#
_symmetry.space_group_name_H-M   'P 1'
#
loop_
_entity.id
_entity.type
_entity.pdbx_description
1 polymer ?
#
loop_
_entity_poly.entity_id
_entity_poly.type
_entity_poly.pdbx_seq_one_letter_code
_entity_poly.pdbx_strand_id
1 'polypeptide(L)'
;MIKQYLSSIGITKYSCNARLYGKIHIGIGLLAMLFIIACIVIEGMPEPMNLIITSLIAMGLLGYGAYFTWLRGKPLKCEIVLGSWFNRLYLRSRWLFITAGIITSMAGFVVTIMIVSLISDGYEGMISAMPKKMNDWFALLILLIYKVFHSYMSYYLYYRSPEYRASLNKHKDTIRA
;
A
#
# COMPACT_ATOMS: atom_id res chain seq x y z
N MET A 1 1.50 -34.30 7.84
CA MET A 1 2.28 -33.16 7.29
C MET A 1 1.45 -31.90 7.02
N ILE A 2 0.27 -31.96 6.38
CA ILE A 2 -0.55 -30.77 6.06
C ILE A 2 -1.05 -30.01 7.32
N LYS A 3 -1.36 -30.73 8.40
CA LYS A 3 -1.80 -30.14 9.69
C LYS A 3 -0.76 -29.21 10.34
N GLN A 4 0.54 -29.48 10.19
CA GLN A 4 1.60 -28.60 10.72
C GLN A 4 1.75 -27.32 9.90
N TYR A 5 1.61 -27.40 8.58
CA TYR A 5 1.61 -26.23 7.69
C TYR A 5 0.38 -25.32 7.90
N LEU A 6 -0.77 -25.90 8.25
CA LEU A 6 -1.96 -25.15 8.62
C LEU A 6 -1.84 -24.51 10.01
N SER A 7 -1.17 -25.18 10.96
CA SER A 7 -0.92 -24.62 12.30
C SER A 7 0.02 -23.41 12.31
N SER A 8 0.82 -23.21 11.24
CA SER A 8 1.68 -22.03 11.09
C SER A 8 0.99 -20.86 10.38
N ILE A 9 -0.32 -20.94 10.09
CA ILE A 9 -1.13 -19.83 9.55
C ILE A 9 -1.72 -19.01 10.71
N GLY A 10 -0.91 -18.75 11.73
CA GLY A 10 -1.25 -17.80 12.78
C GLY A 10 -1.16 -16.39 12.20
N ILE A 11 -2.30 -15.84 11.77
CA ILE A 11 -2.37 -14.41 11.46
C ILE A 11 -2.12 -13.64 12.75
N THR A 12 -0.92 -13.11 12.86
CA THR A 12 -0.44 -12.42 14.06
C THR A 12 -0.31 -10.95 13.76
N LYS A 13 -0.89 -10.11 14.61
CA LYS A 13 -0.88 -8.65 14.47
C LYS A 13 0.23 -8.06 15.33
N TYR A 14 1.06 -7.20 14.74
CA TYR A 14 2.19 -6.57 15.45
C TYR A 14 2.13 -5.05 15.41
N SER A 15 2.40 -4.43 16.56
CA SER A 15 2.51 -2.97 16.67
C SER A 15 3.87 -2.48 16.18
N CYS A 16 3.90 -1.57 15.21
CA CYS A 16 5.13 -1.01 14.66
C CYS A 16 5.56 0.31 15.33
N ASN A 17 6.83 0.72 15.13
CA ASN A 17 7.33 2.01 15.61
C ASN A 17 6.65 3.18 14.85
N ALA A 18 5.67 3.79 15.50
CA ALA A 18 4.86 4.89 14.97
C ALA A 18 5.68 6.07 14.43
N ARG A 19 6.80 6.43 15.08
CA ARG A 19 7.58 7.62 14.69
C ARG A 19 8.34 7.41 13.39
N LEU A 20 8.94 6.24 13.21
CA LEU A 20 9.66 5.92 11.98
C LEU A 20 8.67 5.75 10.82
N TYR A 21 7.56 5.08 11.09
CA TYR A 21 6.46 4.91 10.15
C TYR A 21 5.88 6.25 9.68
N GLY A 22 5.64 7.20 10.59
CA GLY A 22 5.16 8.54 10.25
C GLY A 22 6.13 9.33 9.36
N LYS A 23 7.44 9.31 9.68
CA LYS A 23 8.47 9.99 8.86
C LYS A 23 8.52 9.48 7.42
N ILE A 24 8.37 8.17 7.24
CA ILE A 24 8.34 7.56 5.91
C ILE A 24 7.12 8.05 5.13
N HIS A 25 5.96 8.14 5.76
CA HIS A 25 4.74 8.66 5.13
C HIS A 25 4.86 10.14 4.74
N ILE A 26 5.51 10.96 5.58
CA ILE A 26 5.85 12.34 5.23
C ILE A 26 6.75 12.38 3.99
N GLY A 27 7.79 11.55 3.95
CA GLY A 27 8.70 11.47 2.80
C GLY A 27 7.98 11.06 1.50
N ILE A 28 7.10 10.07 1.56
CA ILE A 28 6.29 9.63 0.41
C ILE A 28 5.32 10.75 -0.02
N GLY A 29 4.65 11.42 0.93
CA GLY A 29 3.75 12.53 0.64
C GLY A 29 4.47 13.70 -0.05
N LEU A 30 5.69 14.04 0.40
CA LEU A 30 6.52 15.06 -0.24
C LEU A 30 6.94 14.65 -1.66
N LEU A 31 7.34 13.40 -1.86
CA LEU A 31 7.68 12.87 -3.18
C LEU A 31 6.47 12.94 -4.13
N ALA A 32 5.28 12.61 -3.63
CA ALA A 32 4.04 12.71 -4.40
C ALA A 32 3.72 14.16 -4.80
N MET A 33 3.89 15.13 -3.89
CA MET A 33 3.73 16.56 -4.20
C MET A 33 4.73 17.01 -5.28
N LEU A 34 5.99 16.63 -5.17
CA LEU A 34 7.01 16.94 -6.19
C LEU A 34 6.67 16.33 -7.54
N PHE A 35 6.14 15.10 -7.55
CA PHE A 35 5.70 14.43 -8.78
C PHE A 35 4.53 15.17 -9.43
N ILE A 36 3.52 15.59 -8.65
CA ILE A 36 2.39 16.38 -9.16
C ILE A 36 2.88 17.69 -9.79
N ILE A 37 3.79 18.41 -9.10
CA ILE A 37 4.39 19.64 -9.62
C ILE A 37 5.14 19.37 -10.94
N ALA A 38 5.94 18.29 -10.99
CA ALA A 38 6.66 17.92 -12.20
C ALA A 38 5.71 17.61 -13.37
N CYS A 39 4.62 16.88 -13.13
CA CYS A 39 3.60 16.62 -14.15
C CYS A 39 2.98 17.92 -14.69
N ILE A 40 2.65 18.88 -13.81
CA ILE A 40 2.11 20.18 -14.21
C ILE A 40 3.11 20.95 -15.10
N VAL A 41 4.39 20.90 -14.77
CA VAL A 41 5.44 21.61 -15.51
C VAL A 41 5.70 20.98 -16.89
N ILE A 42 5.61 19.66 -17.02
CA ILE A 42 5.94 18.94 -18.26
C ILE A 42 4.74 18.86 -19.21
N GLU A 43 3.58 18.44 -18.70
CA GLU A 43 2.40 18.11 -19.51
C GLU A 43 1.33 19.22 -19.47
N GLY A 44 1.53 20.24 -18.62
CA GLY A 44 0.55 21.29 -18.37
C GLY A 44 -0.45 20.89 -17.27
N MET A 45 -1.46 21.73 -17.06
CA MET A 45 -2.44 21.49 -16.00
C MET A 45 -3.28 20.24 -16.30
N PRO A 46 -3.25 19.21 -15.42
CA PRO A 46 -4.17 18.08 -15.55
C PRO A 46 -5.61 18.53 -15.30
N GLU A 47 -6.57 17.69 -15.66
CA GLU A 47 -7.98 17.97 -15.40
C GLU A 47 -8.22 18.36 -13.93
N PRO A 48 -9.05 19.38 -13.67
CA PRO A 48 -9.17 19.98 -12.34
C PRO A 48 -9.61 18.98 -11.28
N MET A 49 -10.48 18.03 -11.61
CA MET A 49 -10.87 16.96 -10.67
C MET A 49 -9.68 16.06 -10.31
N ASN A 50 -8.89 15.63 -11.29
CA ASN A 50 -7.73 14.78 -11.07
C ASN A 50 -6.67 15.49 -10.23
N LEU A 51 -6.44 16.79 -10.49
CA LEU A 51 -5.57 17.62 -9.67
C LEU A 51 -6.05 17.70 -8.22
N ILE A 52 -7.34 17.97 -8.00
CA ILE A 52 -7.91 18.10 -6.65
C ILE A 52 -7.78 16.79 -5.89
N ILE A 53 -8.18 15.67 -6.49
CA ILE A 53 -8.16 14.36 -5.82
C ILE A 53 -6.73 13.93 -5.51
N THR A 54 -5.80 14.07 -6.45
CA THR A 54 -4.39 13.71 -6.23
C THR A 54 -3.74 14.58 -5.15
N SER A 55 -4.06 15.88 -5.12
CA SER A 55 -3.61 16.80 -4.07
C SER A 55 -4.19 16.44 -2.70
N LEU A 56 -5.47 16.05 -2.62
CA LEU A 56 -6.09 15.57 -1.38
C LEU A 56 -5.43 14.28 -0.88
N ILE A 57 -5.10 13.35 -1.77
CA ILE A 57 -4.35 12.13 -1.42
C ILE A 57 -2.97 12.51 -0.86
N ALA A 58 -2.23 13.39 -1.53
CA ALA A 58 -0.90 13.82 -1.07
C ALA A 58 -0.95 14.51 0.29
N MET A 59 -1.90 15.44 0.49
CA MET A 59 -2.14 16.08 1.79
C MET A 59 -2.55 15.05 2.86
N GLY A 60 -3.39 14.07 2.50
CA GLY A 60 -3.77 12.98 3.38
C GLY A 60 -2.56 12.15 3.84
N LEU A 61 -1.64 11.82 2.94
CA LEU A 61 -0.40 11.11 3.27
C LEU A 61 0.51 11.93 4.20
N LEU A 62 0.66 13.23 3.92
CA LEU A 62 1.43 14.15 4.77
C LEU A 62 0.80 14.29 6.16
N GLY A 63 -0.51 14.51 6.23
CA GLY A 63 -1.25 14.62 7.48
C GLY A 63 -1.20 13.34 8.30
N TYR A 64 -1.37 12.18 7.65
CA TYR A 64 -1.25 10.87 8.28
C TYR A 64 0.17 10.62 8.81
N GLY A 65 1.19 10.95 8.03
CA GLY A 65 2.59 10.86 8.45
C GLY A 65 2.92 11.80 9.61
N ALA A 66 2.43 13.05 9.57
CA ALA A 66 2.58 14.03 10.65
C ALA A 66 1.88 13.56 11.94
N TYR A 67 0.66 13.03 11.83
CA TYR A 67 -0.07 12.42 12.92
C TYR A 67 0.75 11.31 13.60
N PHE A 68 1.28 10.35 12.85
CA PHE A 68 2.08 9.27 13.43
C PHE A 68 3.43 9.73 13.99
N THR A 69 4.00 10.80 13.44
CA THR A 69 5.27 11.37 13.88
C THR A 69 5.14 12.18 15.18
N TRP A 70 4.09 12.99 15.30
CA TRP A 70 3.88 13.91 16.41
C TRP A 70 3.01 13.33 17.53
N LEU A 71 1.89 12.68 17.19
CA LEU A 71 0.97 12.07 18.15
C LEU A 71 1.36 10.63 18.52
N ARG A 72 2.49 10.15 17.99
CA ARG A 72 3.12 8.85 18.32
C ARG A 72 2.17 7.65 18.15
N GLY A 73 1.20 7.74 17.25
CA GLY A 73 0.25 6.65 16.99
C GLY A 73 -0.77 6.41 18.11
N LYS A 74 -1.16 7.45 18.86
CA LYS A 74 -2.30 7.36 19.80
C LYS A 74 -3.47 8.20 19.26
N PRO A 75 -4.68 7.62 19.07
CA PRO A 75 -5.11 6.25 19.41
C PRO A 75 -4.86 5.16 18.33
N LEU A 76 -4.58 5.54 17.08
CA LEU A 76 -4.42 4.59 15.98
C LEU A 76 -3.15 3.74 16.09
N LYS A 77 -3.30 2.45 16.41
CA LYS A 77 -2.20 1.48 16.46
C LYS A 77 -1.76 1.11 15.05
N CYS A 78 -0.45 1.15 14.79
CA CYS A 78 0.15 0.68 13.55
C CYS A 78 0.26 -0.85 13.62
N GLU A 79 -0.76 -1.58 13.18
CA GLU A 79 -0.81 -3.05 13.21
C GLU A 79 -0.43 -3.68 11.87
N ILE A 80 0.45 -4.67 11.89
CA ILE A 80 0.89 -5.43 10.71
C ILE A 80 0.38 -6.85 10.80
N VAL A 81 -0.24 -7.32 9.72
CA VAL A 81 -0.78 -8.68 9.60
C VAL A 81 0.29 -9.61 9.03
N LEU A 82 0.89 -10.44 9.87
CA LEU A 82 1.82 -11.48 9.43
C LEU A 82 1.09 -12.77 9.03
N GLY A 83 1.76 -13.58 8.21
CA GLY A 83 1.27 -14.90 7.78
C GLY A 83 0.45 -14.92 6.48
N SER A 84 0.14 -13.75 5.91
CA SER A 84 -0.56 -13.62 4.63
C SER A 84 0.26 -14.13 3.42
N TRP A 85 -0.40 -14.40 2.30
CA TRP A 85 0.27 -14.76 1.04
C TRP A 85 1.28 -13.68 0.61
N PHE A 86 0.90 -12.41 0.75
CA PHE A 86 1.76 -11.26 0.50
C PHE A 86 2.99 -11.23 1.41
N ASN A 87 2.86 -11.59 2.70
CA ASN A 87 4.00 -11.72 3.61
C ASN A 87 4.98 -12.81 3.14
N ARG A 88 4.46 -13.96 2.68
CA ARG A 88 5.29 -15.04 2.14
C ARG A 88 6.01 -14.62 0.87
N LEU A 89 5.34 -13.88 0.00
CA LEU A 89 5.94 -13.34 -1.22
C LEU A 89 7.05 -12.34 -0.90
N TYR A 90 6.82 -11.45 0.08
CA TYR A 90 7.82 -10.50 0.57
C TYR A 90 9.10 -11.19 1.07
N LEU A 91 8.94 -12.27 1.87
CA LEU A 91 10.05 -13.06 2.37
C LEU A 91 10.81 -13.81 1.26
N ARG A 92 10.09 -14.29 0.23
CA ARG A 92 10.70 -15.02 -0.89
C ARG A 92 11.48 -14.09 -1.82
N SER A 93 10.87 -12.99 -2.23
CA SER A 93 11.52 -11.97 -3.06
C SER A 93 10.78 -10.64 -2.98
N ARG A 94 11.52 -9.59 -2.59
CA ARG A 94 11.02 -8.21 -2.54
C ARG A 94 10.55 -7.70 -3.89
N TRP A 95 11.24 -8.10 -4.97
CA TRP A 95 10.86 -7.73 -6.34
C TRP A 95 9.57 -8.43 -6.78
N LEU A 96 9.39 -9.71 -6.42
CA LEU A 96 8.14 -10.42 -6.71
C LEU A 96 6.95 -9.82 -5.95
N PHE A 97 7.17 -9.36 -4.72
CA PHE A 97 6.15 -8.62 -3.96
C PHE A 97 5.65 -7.38 -4.70
N ILE A 98 6.58 -6.52 -5.11
CA ILE A 98 6.25 -5.24 -5.74
C ILE A 98 5.56 -5.50 -7.10
N THR A 99 6.14 -6.35 -7.93
CA THR A 99 5.60 -6.66 -9.27
C THR A 99 4.23 -7.31 -9.18
N ALA A 100 4.05 -8.36 -8.37
CA ALA A 100 2.75 -9.00 -8.21
C ALA A 100 1.70 -8.06 -7.61
N GLY A 101 2.10 -7.22 -6.64
CA GLY A 101 1.22 -6.21 -6.06
C GLY A 101 0.75 -5.20 -7.11
N ILE A 102 1.66 -4.64 -7.91
CA ILE A 102 1.33 -3.69 -8.98
C ILE A 102 0.41 -4.33 -10.02
N ILE A 103 0.73 -5.54 -10.50
CA ILE A 103 -0.08 -6.26 -11.49
C ILE A 103 -1.49 -6.50 -10.95
N THR A 104 -1.62 -6.94 -9.69
CA THR A 104 -2.92 -7.19 -9.06
C THR A 104 -3.72 -5.89 -8.92
N SER A 105 -3.06 -4.78 -8.57
CA SER A 105 -3.69 -3.46 -8.50
C SER A 105 -4.16 -2.96 -9.88
N MET A 106 -3.35 -3.14 -10.93
CA MET A 106 -3.73 -2.78 -12.29
C MET A 106 -4.89 -3.63 -12.80
N ALA A 107 -4.83 -4.95 -12.62
CA ALA A 107 -5.92 -5.84 -13.01
C ALA A 107 -7.21 -5.52 -12.24
N GLY A 108 -7.11 -5.30 -10.93
CA GLY A 108 -8.25 -4.91 -10.09
C GLY A 108 -8.87 -3.58 -10.53
N PHE A 109 -8.05 -2.59 -10.89
CA PHE A 109 -8.52 -1.32 -11.43
C PHE A 109 -9.27 -1.51 -12.75
N VAL A 110 -8.68 -2.20 -13.72
CA VAL A 110 -9.30 -2.46 -15.04
C VAL A 110 -10.63 -3.20 -14.88
N VAL A 111 -10.68 -4.25 -14.05
CA VAL A 111 -11.91 -5.01 -13.78
C VAL A 111 -12.97 -4.12 -13.11
N THR A 112 -12.58 -3.26 -12.17
CA THR A 112 -13.51 -2.33 -11.52
C THR A 112 -14.12 -1.36 -12.54
N ILE A 113 -13.30 -0.75 -13.39
CA ILE A 113 -13.79 0.14 -14.45
C ILE A 113 -14.67 -0.61 -15.43
N MET A 114 -14.31 -1.82 -15.82
CA MET A 114 -15.12 -2.66 -16.71
C MET A 114 -16.52 -2.90 -16.13
N ILE A 115 -16.62 -3.26 -14.85
CA ILE A 115 -17.89 -3.46 -14.16
C ILE A 115 -18.69 -2.15 -14.10
N VAL A 116 -18.05 -1.03 -13.75
CA VAL A 116 -18.70 0.29 -13.67
C VAL A 116 -19.23 0.73 -15.04
N SER A 117 -18.46 0.53 -16.11
CA SER A 117 -18.87 0.83 -17.48
C SER A 117 -20.03 -0.06 -17.92
N LEU A 118 -19.99 -1.36 -17.63
CA LEU A 118 -21.10 -2.28 -17.95
C LEU A 118 -22.41 -1.87 -17.28
N ILE A 119 -22.36 -1.47 -16.01
CA ILE A 119 -23.55 -1.07 -15.24
C ILE A 119 -24.11 0.26 -15.75
N SER A 120 -23.25 1.20 -16.13
CA SER A 120 -23.69 2.57 -16.46
C SER A 120 -24.07 2.73 -17.93
N ASP A 121 -23.30 2.13 -18.83
CA ASP A 121 -23.33 2.43 -20.27
C ASP A 121 -23.78 1.22 -21.11
N GLY A 122 -24.02 0.06 -20.47
CA GLY A 122 -24.36 -1.18 -21.14
C GLY A 122 -23.20 -1.80 -21.92
N TYR A 123 -23.43 -2.95 -22.55
CA TYR A 123 -22.39 -3.69 -23.27
C TYR A 123 -21.87 -2.93 -24.50
N GLU A 124 -22.76 -2.29 -25.26
CA GLU A 124 -22.42 -1.57 -26.49
C GLU A 124 -21.63 -0.29 -26.23
N GLY A 125 -21.94 0.41 -25.12
CA GLY A 125 -21.24 1.65 -24.71
C GLY A 125 -20.00 1.43 -23.86
N MET A 126 -19.73 0.18 -23.43
CA MET A 126 -18.65 -0.11 -22.48
C MET A 126 -17.27 0.30 -23.03
N ILE A 127 -16.93 -0.13 -24.25
CA ILE A 127 -15.59 0.05 -24.82
C ILE A 127 -15.32 1.53 -25.11
N SER A 128 -16.34 2.28 -25.55
CA SER A 128 -16.19 3.70 -25.87
C SER A 128 -16.14 4.60 -24.63
N ALA A 129 -16.85 4.23 -23.55
CA ALA A 129 -16.84 4.98 -22.29
C ALA A 129 -15.62 4.66 -21.41
N MET A 130 -14.99 3.49 -21.59
CA MET A 130 -13.91 3.00 -20.74
C MET A 130 -12.70 3.95 -20.65
N PRO A 131 -12.15 4.54 -21.73
CA PRO A 131 -10.98 5.42 -21.64
C PRO A 131 -11.26 6.66 -20.78
N LYS A 132 -12.44 7.26 -20.96
CA LYS A 132 -12.86 8.42 -20.16
C LYS A 132 -12.98 8.06 -18.68
N LYS A 133 -13.66 6.95 -18.36
CA LYS A 133 -13.78 6.50 -16.96
C LYS A 133 -12.46 6.10 -16.34
N MET A 134 -11.53 5.52 -17.10
CA MET A 134 -10.18 5.25 -16.61
C MET A 134 -9.45 6.53 -16.22
N ASN A 135 -9.63 7.62 -16.99
CA ASN A 135 -9.06 8.92 -16.66
C ASN A 135 -9.73 9.54 -15.43
N ASP A 136 -11.07 9.53 -15.37
CA ASP A 136 -11.85 10.11 -14.28
C ASP A 136 -11.58 9.41 -12.94
N TRP A 137 -11.33 8.10 -12.97
CA TRP A 137 -11.10 7.26 -11.78
C TRP A 137 -9.62 6.92 -11.57
N PHE A 138 -8.69 7.57 -12.29
CA PHE A 138 -7.27 7.29 -12.22
C PHE A 138 -6.71 7.36 -10.78
N ALA A 139 -7.29 8.22 -9.94
CA ALA A 139 -6.95 8.31 -8.52
C ALA A 139 -7.13 6.98 -7.75
N LEU A 140 -8.09 6.11 -8.13
CA LEU A 140 -8.22 4.79 -7.53
C LEU A 140 -6.99 3.92 -7.77
N LEU A 141 -6.42 3.98 -8.98
CA LEU A 141 -5.21 3.24 -9.30
C LEU A 141 -4.05 3.68 -8.41
N ILE A 142 -3.92 4.99 -8.17
CA ILE A 142 -2.92 5.55 -7.25
C ILE A 142 -3.11 4.98 -5.84
N LEU A 143 -4.35 4.93 -5.33
CA LEU A 143 -4.64 4.36 -4.01
C LEU A 143 -4.33 2.86 -3.93
N LEU A 144 -4.66 2.09 -4.97
CA LEU A 144 -4.36 0.66 -5.04
C LEU A 144 -2.86 0.39 -5.07
N ILE A 145 -2.10 1.21 -5.80
CA ILE A 145 -0.64 1.14 -5.82
C ILE A 145 -0.07 1.55 -4.45
N TYR A 146 -0.57 2.64 -3.86
CA TYR A 146 -0.18 3.07 -2.52
C TYR A 146 -0.38 1.96 -1.48
N LYS A 147 -1.47 1.19 -1.55
CA LYS A 147 -1.72 0.03 -0.67
C LYS A 147 -0.61 -1.02 -0.75
N VAL A 148 -0.06 -1.26 -1.93
CA VAL A 148 1.07 -2.18 -2.14
C VAL A 148 2.32 -1.64 -1.44
N PHE A 149 2.66 -0.37 -1.65
CA PHE A 149 3.80 0.28 -1.00
C PHE A 149 3.65 0.35 0.51
N HIS A 150 2.47 0.68 1.01
CA HIS A 150 2.14 0.68 2.42
C HIS A 150 2.37 -0.71 3.04
N SER A 151 1.91 -1.76 2.36
CA SER A 151 2.11 -3.15 2.81
C SER A 151 3.59 -3.54 2.80
N TYR A 152 4.33 -3.19 1.74
CA TYR A 152 5.77 -3.41 1.64
C TYR A 152 6.52 -2.74 2.80
N MET A 153 6.22 -1.47 3.05
CA MET A 153 6.86 -0.68 4.09
C MET A 153 6.57 -1.22 5.49
N SER A 154 5.34 -1.68 5.71
CA SER A 154 4.92 -2.34 6.94
C SER A 154 5.81 -3.57 7.19
N TYR A 155 5.92 -4.49 6.24
CA TYR A 155 6.80 -5.66 6.39
C TYR A 155 8.26 -5.27 6.61
N TYR A 156 8.77 -4.28 5.87
CA TYR A 156 10.13 -3.80 6.03
C TYR A 156 10.43 -3.29 7.45
N LEU A 157 9.51 -2.50 8.02
CA LEU A 157 9.64 -1.98 9.37
C LEU A 157 9.59 -3.08 10.43
N TYR A 158 8.74 -4.09 10.23
CA TYR A 158 8.66 -5.25 11.11
C TYR A 158 9.98 -6.05 11.14
N TYR A 159 10.51 -6.44 9.98
CA TYR A 159 11.74 -7.24 9.92
C TYR A 159 13.00 -6.51 10.39
N ARG A 160 12.97 -5.17 10.44
CA ARG A 160 14.07 -4.35 11.00
C ARG A 160 13.86 -3.98 12.47
N SER A 161 12.69 -4.30 13.04
CA SER A 161 12.36 -3.96 14.42
C SER A 161 13.22 -4.77 15.42
N PRO A 162 13.50 -4.20 16.61
CA PRO A 162 14.20 -4.93 17.66
C PRO A 162 13.39 -6.14 18.15
N GLU A 163 12.05 -6.13 18.04
CA GLU A 163 11.23 -7.27 18.46
C GLU A 163 11.42 -8.50 17.56
N TYR A 164 11.55 -8.30 16.24
CA TYR A 164 11.88 -9.41 15.34
C TYR A 164 13.25 -10.03 15.70
N ARG A 165 14.25 -9.20 16.01
CA ARG A 165 15.56 -9.68 16.48
C ARG A 165 15.47 -10.46 17.80
N ALA A 166 14.65 -10.00 18.74
CA ALA A 166 14.41 -10.72 19.99
C ALA A 166 13.72 -12.08 19.76
N SER A 167 12.78 -12.16 18.83
CA SER A 167 12.09 -13.41 18.47
C SER A 167 13.04 -14.45 17.84
N LEU A 168 13.99 -14.01 17.02
CA LEU A 168 15.06 -14.83 16.46
C LEU A 168 15.98 -15.41 17.54
N ASN A 169 16.38 -14.57 18.51
CA ASN A 169 17.27 -15.00 19.58
C ASN A 169 16.59 -16.05 20.48
N LYS A 170 15.33 -15.82 20.87
CA LYS A 170 14.55 -16.79 21.65
C LYS A 170 14.43 -18.14 20.94
N HIS A 171 14.19 -18.15 19.63
CA HIS A 171 14.11 -19.40 18.87
C HIS A 171 15.46 -20.13 18.83
N LYS A 172 16.57 -19.39 18.69
CA LYS A 172 17.93 -19.94 18.70
C LYS A 172 18.30 -20.58 20.04
N ASP A 173 17.86 -19.97 21.15
CA ASP A 173 18.07 -20.51 22.50
C ASP A 173 17.24 -21.78 22.74
N THR A 174 16.06 -21.88 22.13
CA THR A 174 15.19 -23.07 22.23
C THR A 174 15.72 -24.27 21.42
N ILE A 175 16.51 -24.03 20.37
CA ILE A 175 17.13 -25.10 19.54
C ILE A 175 18.45 -25.58 20.16
N ARG A 176 19.07 -24.77 21.03
CA ARG A 176 20.36 -25.08 21.69
C ARG A 176 20.23 -25.72 23.07
N ALA A 177 19.02 -25.76 23.65
CA ALA A 177 18.68 -26.45 24.89
C ALA A 177 18.25 -27.88 24.61
#